data_AF-A0A6C0AKI5-F1
#
_entry.id   AF-A0A6C0AKI5-F1
#
_cell.length_a   1.000
_cell.length_b   1.000
_cell.length_c   1.000
_cell.angle_alpha   90.00
_cell.angle_beta   90.00
_cell.angle_gamma   90.00
#
_symmetry.space_group_name_H-M   'P 1'
#
loop_
_entity.id
_entity.type
_entity.pdbx_description
1 polymer ?
#
loop_
_entity_poly.entity_id
_entity_poly.type
_entity_poly.pdbx_seq_one_letter_code
_entity_poly.pdbx_strand_id
1 'polypeptide(L)'
;MTCFWDGIIQALDISDYKHIGGNNRLNKEQLINLLKNKNKLVKTNWNNEILTKQEKDEHFTHIKDYNINKIRQGHLCSVCDSFLLLISDIFDVNIHHKYLNINIRYTIERPRKTLMFSSNRGHFWKS
;
A
#
# COMPACT_ATOMS: atom_id res chain seq x y z
N MET A 1 -1.66 -11.85 -13.29
CA MET A 1 -1.32 -11.86 -11.85
C MET A 1 -0.94 -10.46 -11.41
N THR A 2 -1.91 -9.58 -11.18
CA THR A 2 -1.70 -8.22 -10.64
C THR A 2 -2.67 -7.92 -9.50
N CYS A 3 -3.20 -8.97 -8.88
CA CYS A 3 -4.29 -8.95 -7.92
C CYS A 3 -4.02 -8.01 -6.73
N PHE A 4 -2.76 -7.85 -6.33
CA PHE A 4 -2.33 -6.84 -5.38
C PHE A 4 -2.76 -5.42 -5.78
N TRP A 5 -2.33 -4.97 -6.96
CA TRP A 5 -2.67 -3.65 -7.49
C TRP A 5 -4.15 -3.52 -7.83
N ASP A 6 -4.77 -4.58 -8.34
CA ASP A 6 -6.21 -4.61 -8.59
C ASP A 6 -7.00 -4.42 -7.29
N GLY A 7 -6.62 -5.10 -6.21
CA GLY A 7 -7.23 -4.98 -4.89
C GLY A 7 -7.12 -3.56 -4.34
N ILE A 8 -5.94 -2.95 -4.43
CA ILE A 8 -5.72 -1.56 -4.01
C ILE A 8 -6.60 -0.60 -4.80
N ILE A 9 -6.59 -0.69 -6.14
CA ILE A 9 -7.40 0.18 -7.00
C ILE A 9 -8.89 0.02 -6.69
N GLN A 10 -9.36 -1.20 -6.40
CA GLN A 10 -10.76 -1.48 -6.00
C GLN A 10 -11.13 -0.94 -4.61
N ALA A 11 -10.17 -0.84 -3.70
CA ALA A 11 -10.37 -0.30 -2.37
C ALA A 11 -10.39 1.23 -2.34
N LEU A 12 -9.62 1.88 -3.20
CA LEU A 12 -9.59 3.33 -3.34
C LEU A 12 -10.77 3.84 -4.19
N ASP A 13 -11.35 4.95 -3.74
CA ASP A 13 -12.43 5.65 -4.44
C ASP A 13 -11.96 7.03 -4.96
N ILE A 14 -12.81 7.73 -5.69
CA ILE A 14 -12.50 9.04 -6.28
C ILE A 14 -12.14 10.07 -5.20
N SER A 15 -12.70 9.98 -3.99
CA SER A 15 -12.38 10.90 -2.90
C SER A 15 -10.95 10.75 -2.40
N ASP A 16 -10.38 9.54 -2.47
CA ASP A 16 -8.98 9.28 -2.12
C ASP A 16 -8.04 9.92 -3.13
N TYR A 17 -8.35 9.81 -4.43
CA TYR A 17 -7.56 10.47 -5.47
C TYR A 17 -7.67 11.98 -5.36
N LYS A 18 -8.85 12.53 -5.05
CA LYS A 18 -9.03 13.97 -4.79
C LYS A 18 -8.24 14.47 -3.59
N HIS A 19 -8.18 13.70 -2.51
CA HIS A 19 -7.41 14.01 -1.31
C HIS A 19 -5.94 14.31 -1.62
N ILE A 20 -5.39 13.60 -2.59
CA ILE A 20 -3.99 13.71 -2.97
C ILE A 20 -3.73 14.63 -4.17
N GLY A 21 -4.76 15.37 -4.62
CA GLY A 21 -4.71 16.33 -5.74
C GLY A 21 -5.01 15.75 -7.12
N GLY A 22 -5.54 14.53 -7.21
CA GLY A 22 -5.93 13.86 -8.46
C GLY A 22 -7.43 13.96 -8.75
N ASN A 23 -7.81 14.01 -10.03
CA ASN A 23 -9.22 14.16 -10.43
C ASN A 23 -9.89 12.86 -10.85
N ASN A 24 -9.11 11.84 -11.23
CA ASN A 24 -9.60 10.59 -11.81
C ASN A 24 -8.97 9.39 -11.13
N ARG A 25 -9.65 8.25 -11.22
CA ARG A 25 -9.11 6.96 -10.80
C ARG A 25 -7.90 6.59 -11.65
N LEU A 26 -6.82 6.18 -10.99
CA LEU A 26 -5.59 5.80 -11.65
C LEU A 26 -5.61 4.33 -12.07
N ASN A 27 -4.98 4.02 -13.20
CA ASN A 27 -4.61 2.65 -13.54
C ASN A 27 -3.40 2.19 -12.69
N LYS A 28 -3.00 0.93 -12.80
CA LYS A 28 -1.93 0.33 -11.99
C LYS A 28 -0.60 1.06 -12.14
N GLU A 29 -0.18 1.31 -13.37
CA GLU A 29 1.10 1.96 -13.68
C GLU A 29 1.10 3.40 -13.18
N GLN A 30 -0.01 4.13 -13.36
CA GLN A 30 -0.19 5.48 -12.84
C GLN A 30 -0.16 5.50 -11.30
N LEU A 31 -0.81 4.55 -10.64
CA LEU A 31 -0.78 4.42 -9.18
C LEU A 31 0.64 4.15 -8.68
N ILE A 32 1.36 3.21 -9.30
CA ILE A 32 2.74 2.90 -8.89
C ILE A 32 3.65 4.11 -9.11
N ASN A 33 3.56 4.76 -10.27
CA ASN A 33 4.34 5.97 -10.55
C ASN A 33 4.04 7.08 -9.54
N LEU A 34 2.77 7.29 -9.19
CA LEU A 34 2.37 8.22 -8.15
C LEU A 34 3.01 7.87 -6.80
N LEU A 35 2.94 6.60 -6.38
CA LEU A 35 3.53 6.14 -5.13
C LEU A 35 5.05 6.33 -5.14
N LYS A 36 5.73 6.02 -6.25
CA LYS A 36 7.18 6.28 -6.40
C LYS A 36 7.53 7.76 -6.33
N ASN A 37 6.74 8.62 -6.96
CA ASN A 37 6.97 10.07 -6.96
C ASN A 37 6.70 10.70 -5.59
N LYS A 38 5.75 10.15 -4.83
CA LYS A 38 5.43 10.57 -3.46
C LYS A 38 6.13 9.73 -2.39
N ASN A 39 7.14 8.95 -2.79
CA ASN A 39 7.87 8.09 -1.88
C ASN A 39 8.54 8.93 -0.79
N LYS A 40 8.41 8.48 0.45
CA LYS A 40 8.89 9.17 1.65
C LYS A 40 9.15 8.15 2.74
N LEU A 41 9.91 8.54 3.76
CA LEU A 41 10.06 7.73 4.96
C LEU A 41 8.69 7.57 5.62
N VAL A 42 8.27 6.31 5.76
CA VAL A 42 6.96 5.99 6.28
C VAL A 42 6.85 6.31 7.76
N LYS A 43 5.70 6.82 8.18
CA LYS A 43 5.33 7.12 9.58
C LYS A 43 4.26 6.17 10.11
N THR A 44 3.64 5.39 9.22
CA THR A 44 2.66 4.36 9.57
C THR A 44 3.25 3.34 10.55
N ASN A 45 2.49 3.02 11.59
CA ASN A 45 2.80 1.95 12.54
C ASN A 45 2.35 0.60 11.98
N TRP A 46 3.22 -0.40 12.10
CA TRP A 46 2.93 -1.78 11.70
C TRP A 46 2.63 -2.61 12.94
N ASN A 47 1.42 -3.15 13.06
CA ASN A 47 0.95 -3.91 14.22
C ASN A 47 1.15 -3.16 15.56
N ASN A 48 0.88 -1.85 15.56
CA ASN A 48 1.11 -0.93 16.68
C ASN A 48 2.59 -0.67 17.03
N GLU A 49 3.54 -1.24 16.28
CA GLU A 49 4.96 -0.99 16.43
C GLU A 49 5.42 0.13 15.48
N ILE A 50 6.35 0.95 15.98
CA ILE A 50 7.01 1.98 15.18
C ILE A 50 8.19 1.34 14.47
N LEU A 51 8.22 1.41 13.14
CA LEU A 51 9.36 0.96 12.37
C LEU A 51 10.64 1.74 12.75
N THR A 52 11.74 1.02 12.88
CA THR A 52 13.07 1.58 13.08
C THR A 52 13.49 2.43 11.88
N LYS A 53 14.50 3.27 12.07
CA LYS A 53 15.03 4.10 10.97
C LYS A 53 15.53 3.23 9.80
N GLN A 54 16.22 2.12 10.11
CA GLN A 54 16.74 1.21 9.10
C GLN A 54 15.61 0.58 8.28
N GLU A 55 14.56 0.06 8.92
CA GLU A 55 13.41 -0.53 8.21
C GLU A 55 12.73 0.52 7.30
N LYS A 56 12.59 1.77 7.77
CA LYS A 56 12.05 2.87 6.97
C LYS A 56 12.90 3.15 5.73
N ASP A 57 14.23 3.13 5.86
CA ASP A 57 15.16 3.34 4.76
C ASP A 57 15.11 2.17 3.75
N GLU A 58 14.97 0.92 4.24
CA GLU A 58 14.77 -0.27 3.41
C GLU A 58 13.46 -0.20 2.63
N HIS A 59 12.34 0.15 3.28
CA HIS A 59 11.05 0.31 2.60
C HIS A 59 11.08 1.44 1.55
N PHE A 60 11.72 2.58 1.87
CA PHE A 60 11.90 3.67 0.93
C PHE A 60 12.69 3.23 -0.31
N THR A 61 13.81 2.52 -0.10
CA THR A 61 14.67 2.03 -1.18
C THR A 61 13.93 1.00 -2.03
N HIS A 62 13.20 0.07 -1.40
CA HIS A 62 12.40 -0.93 -2.11
C HIS A 62 11.37 -0.29 -3.08
N ILE A 63 10.68 0.77 -2.65
CA ILE A 63 9.71 1.48 -3.49
C ILE A 63 10.42 2.23 -4.62
N LYS A 64 11.54 2.90 -4.32
CA LYS A 64 12.35 3.63 -5.30
C LYS A 64 12.84 2.70 -6.42
N ASP A 65 13.31 1.51 -6.06
CA ASP A 65 13.92 0.56 -6.99
C ASP A 65 12.89 -0.38 -7.65
N TYR A 66 11.62 -0.29 -7.26
CA TYR A 66 10.56 -1.12 -7.81
C TYR A 66 10.45 -0.98 -9.34
N ASN A 67 10.59 -2.10 -10.05
CA ASN A 67 10.60 -2.14 -11.51
C ASN A 67 9.18 -2.31 -12.08
N ILE A 68 8.59 -1.19 -12.53
CA ILE A 68 7.24 -1.14 -13.09
C ILE A 68 7.09 -2.03 -14.33
N ASN A 69 8.15 -2.19 -15.14
CA ASN A 69 8.10 -3.00 -16.36
C ASN A 69 7.85 -4.49 -16.09
N LYS A 70 8.07 -4.94 -14.84
CA LYS A 70 7.83 -6.31 -14.40
C LYS A 70 6.49 -6.51 -13.69
N ILE A 71 5.59 -5.53 -13.69
CA ILE A 71 4.29 -5.61 -12.99
C ILE A 71 3.47 -6.86 -13.36
N ARG A 72 3.57 -7.32 -14.61
CA ARG A 72 2.85 -8.51 -15.10
C ARG A 72 3.29 -9.82 -14.44
N GLN A 73 4.48 -9.82 -13.83
CA GLN A 73 5.04 -10.96 -13.07
C GLN A 73 4.47 -11.04 -11.64
N GLY A 74 3.64 -10.08 -11.24
CA GLY A 74 3.02 -10.03 -9.91
C GLY A 74 3.82 -9.20 -8.91
N HIS A 75 3.18 -8.99 -7.76
CA HIS A 75 3.77 -8.34 -6.60
C HIS A 75 3.74 -9.34 -5.45
N LEU A 76 4.90 -9.61 -4.86
CA LEU A 76 5.01 -10.47 -3.69
C LEU A 76 4.66 -9.65 -2.45
N CYS A 77 3.39 -9.71 -2.05
CA CYS A 77 2.92 -9.09 -0.82
C CYS A 77 3.49 -9.83 0.39
N SER A 78 4.35 -9.15 1.15
CA SER A 78 4.87 -9.66 2.43
C SER A 78 3.93 -9.31 3.59
N VAL A 79 4.25 -9.78 4.79
CA VAL A 79 3.56 -9.45 6.06
C VAL A 79 3.78 -7.98 6.45
N CYS A 80 4.90 -7.38 6.03
CA CYS A 80 5.16 -5.95 6.12
C CYS A 80 5.44 -5.40 4.72
N ASP A 81 4.39 -5.01 4.00
CA ASP A 81 4.51 -4.58 2.61
C ASP A 81 4.82 -3.08 2.48
N SER A 82 5.91 -2.74 1.77
CA SER A 82 6.36 -1.37 1.58
C SER A 82 5.29 -0.47 0.94
N PHE A 83 4.52 -0.99 -0.02
CA PHE A 83 3.49 -0.18 -0.68
C PHE A 83 2.27 0.01 0.20
N LEU A 84 1.86 -0.99 0.99
CA LEU A 84 0.76 -0.82 1.94
C LEU A 84 1.11 0.24 3.01
N LEU A 85 2.35 0.23 3.53
CA LEU A 85 2.84 1.28 4.42
C LEU A 85 2.74 2.67 3.79
N LEU A 86 3.23 2.80 2.54
CA LEU A 86 3.22 4.09 1.86
C LEU A 86 1.80 4.56 1.48
N ILE A 87 0.91 3.65 1.10
CA ILE A 87 -0.49 3.94 0.79
C ILE A 87 -1.19 4.47 2.04
N SER A 88 -0.99 3.83 3.19
CA SER A 88 -1.51 4.27 4.49
C SER A 88 -1.12 5.73 4.76
N ASP A 89 0.15 6.09 4.53
CA ASP A 89 0.67 7.45 4.74
C ASP A 89 0.33 8.49 3.67
N ILE A 90 0.03 8.09 2.43
CA ILE A 90 -0.26 9.02 1.33
C ILE A 90 -1.75 9.37 1.31
N PHE A 91 -2.61 8.39 1.55
CA PHE A 91 -4.06 8.56 1.49
C PHE A 91 -4.68 8.86 2.84
N ASP A 92 -3.85 8.91 3.90
CA ASP A 92 -4.26 9.02 5.29
C ASP A 92 -5.32 7.98 5.64
N VAL A 93 -5.02 6.70 5.43
CA VAL A 93 -5.94 5.58 5.68
C VAL A 93 -5.29 4.52 6.55
N ASN A 94 -6.08 3.91 7.43
CA ASN A 94 -5.66 2.66 8.05
C ASN A 94 -5.83 1.50 7.07
N ILE A 95 -5.04 0.44 7.24
CA ILE A 95 -5.17 -0.78 6.44
C ILE A 95 -5.22 -1.98 7.38
N HIS A 96 -6.28 -2.78 7.22
CA HIS A 96 -6.42 -4.09 7.85
C HIS A 96 -6.20 -5.16 6.79
N HIS A 97 -5.14 -5.94 6.95
CA HIS A 97 -4.75 -6.96 5.99
C HIS A 97 -4.77 -8.35 6.64
N LYS A 98 -5.66 -9.23 6.15
CA LYS A 98 -5.76 -10.61 6.62
C LYS A 98 -4.97 -11.54 5.69
N TYR A 99 -3.78 -11.94 6.11
CA TYR A 99 -2.93 -12.88 5.36
C TYR A 99 -2.94 -14.26 6.02
N LEU A 100 -3.45 -15.30 5.35
CA LEU A 100 -3.50 -16.68 5.89
C LEU A 100 -4.07 -16.75 7.32
N ASN A 101 -5.17 -16.02 7.59
CA ASN A 101 -5.80 -15.84 8.91
C ASN A 101 -4.99 -15.05 9.96
N ILE A 102 -3.82 -14.54 9.60
CA ILE A 102 -3.06 -13.59 10.42
C ILE A 102 -3.54 -12.18 10.10
N ASN A 103 -3.92 -11.43 11.13
CA ASN A 103 -4.33 -10.04 10.98
C ASN A 103 -3.12 -9.12 11.11
N ILE A 104 -2.87 -8.35 10.07
CA ILE A 104 -1.82 -7.34 9.99
C ILE A 104 -2.50 -5.98 9.96
N ARG A 105 -1.96 -5.01 10.71
CA ARG A 105 -2.51 -3.66 10.79
C ARG A 105 -1.45 -2.64 10.39
N TYR A 106 -1.82 -1.75 9.50
CA TYR A 106 -1.08 -0.54 9.18
C TYR A 106 -1.93 0.63 9.69
N THR A 107 -1.39 1.39 10.64
CA THR A 107 -2.16 2.39 11.38
C THR A 107 -1.47 3.73 11.40
N ILE A 108 -2.25 4.79 11.29
CA ILE A 108 -1.81 6.18 11.44
C ILE A 108 -2.65 6.88 12.51
N GLU A 109 -2.17 8.02 13.01
CA GLU A 109 -2.84 8.74 14.12
C GLU A 109 -4.22 9.30 13.75
N ARG A 110 -4.40 9.80 12.53
CA ARG A 110 -5.62 10.49 12.09
C ARG A 110 -6.12 9.96 10.74
N PRO A 111 -6.63 8.73 10.68
CA PRO A 111 -7.10 8.13 9.45
C PRO A 111 -8.43 8.71 9.00
N ARG A 112 -8.57 8.94 7.69
CA ARG A 112 -9.84 9.27 7.02
C ARG A 112 -10.79 8.06 6.99
N LYS A 113 -10.24 6.87 6.78
CA LYS A 113 -10.97 5.60 6.72
C LYS A 113 -10.04 4.41 6.88
N THR A 114 -10.63 3.21 6.92
CA THR A 114 -9.91 1.94 6.97
C THR A 114 -10.16 1.14 5.68
N LEU A 115 -9.09 0.71 5.01
CA LEU A 115 -9.14 -0.22 3.90
C LEU A 115 -9.00 -1.64 4.42
N MET A 116 -9.79 -2.56 3.87
CA MET A 116 -9.75 -3.98 4.23
C MET A 116 -9.25 -4.81 3.06
N PHE A 117 -8.24 -5.63 3.32
CA PHE A 117 -7.66 -6.54 2.34
C PHE A 117 -7.52 -7.94 2.93
N SER A 118 -7.60 -8.93 2.05
CA SER A 118 -7.25 -10.31 2.35
C SER A 118 -6.27 -10.83 1.32
N SER A 119 -5.36 -11.69 1.75
CA SER A 119 -4.50 -12.44 0.84
C SER A 119 -4.19 -13.85 1.31
N ASN A 120 -3.84 -14.69 0.34
CA ASN A 120 -3.34 -16.04 0.54
C ASN A 120 -2.01 -16.22 -0.23
N ARG A 121 -1.55 -17.46 -0.40
CA ARG A 121 -0.26 -17.77 -1.04
C ARG A 121 -0.11 -17.28 -2.49
N GLY A 122 -1.19 -16.91 -3.19
CA GLY A 122 -1.13 -16.49 -4.59
C GLY A 122 -2.01 -15.30 -4.97
N HIS A 123 -2.92 -14.87 -4.09
CA HIS A 123 -3.92 -13.84 -4.39
C HIS A 123 -4.04 -12.80 -3.29
N PHE A 124 -4.35 -11.57 -3.70
CA PHE A 124 -4.67 -10.43 -2.86
C PHE A 124 -5.95 -9.76 -3.38
N TRP A 125 -6.88 -9.40 -2.51
CA TRP A 125 -8.14 -8.76 -2.90
C TRP A 125 -8.67 -7.83 -1.80
N LYS A 126 -9.51 -6.88 -2.20
CA LYS A 126 -10.29 -6.05 -1.28
C LYS A 126 -11.32 -6.94 -0.57
N SER A 127 -11.35 -6.89 0.76
CA SER A 127 -12.34 -7.59 1.60
C SER A 127 -13.57 -6.75 1.87
#